data_AF-A0A382LR65-F1
#
_entry.id   AF-A0A382LR65-F1
#
_cell.length_a   1.000
_cell.length_b   1.000
_cell.length_c   1.000
_cell.angle_alpha   90.00
_cell.angle_beta   90.00
_cell.angle_gamma   90.00
#
_symmetry.space_group_name_H-M   'P 1'
#
loop_
_entity.id
_entity.type
_entity.pdbx_description
1 polymer ?
#
loop_
_entity_poly.entity_id
_entity_poly.type
_entity_poly.pdbx_seq_one_letter_code
_entity_poly.pdbx_strand_id
1 'polypeptide(L)' 'VNARSPFRVRRSNWYRRHFKPAVIEADIDPGFRFHDLRHTCTALAIAQGAHPKAVQERLGHASIRLTLDTYGHLLPGLDE' A
#
# COMPACT_ATOMS: atom_id res chain seq x y z
N VAL A 1 6.21 -15.92 32.42
CA VAL A 1 4.92 -15.20 32.24
C VAL A 1 4.75 -14.79 30.77
N ASN A 2 4.14 -15.65 29.94
CA ASN A 2 3.94 -15.36 28.51
C ASN A 2 2.44 -15.14 28.26
N ALA A 3 1.98 -13.90 28.46
CA ALA A 3 0.61 -13.51 28.20
C ALA A 3 0.38 -13.48 26.68
N ARG A 4 -0.13 -14.60 26.12
CA ARG A 4 -0.67 -14.62 24.77
C ARG A 4 -1.98 -13.85 24.77
N SER A 5 -1.94 -12.56 24.42
CA SER A 5 -3.14 -11.75 24.19
C SER A 5 -4.09 -12.47 23.21
N PRO A 6 -5.38 -12.65 23.57
CA PRO A 6 -6.35 -13.39 22.76
C PRO A 6 -6.67 -12.72 21.41
N PHE A 7 -6.19 -11.49 21.18
CA PHE A 7 -6.48 -10.70 19.97
C PHE A 7 -5.29 -10.52 19.03
N ARG A 8 -4.19 -11.27 19.21
CA ARG A 8 -3.04 -11.14 18.32
C ARG A 8 -3.31 -11.80 16.97
N VAL A 9 -3.63 -11.00 15.96
CA VAL A 9 -3.63 -11.44 14.56
C VAL A 9 -2.22 -11.88 14.19
N ARG A 10 -2.04 -13.18 13.98
CA ARG A 10 -0.79 -13.72 13.45
C ARG A 10 -0.73 -13.46 11.95
N ARG A 11 0.20 -12.62 11.51
CA ARG A 11 0.39 -12.24 10.09
C ARG A 11 0.36 -13.44 9.13
N SER A 12 1.07 -14.52 9.45
CA SER A 12 1.14 -15.72 8.60
C SER A 12 -0.21 -16.44 8.46
N ASN A 13 -0.97 -16.57 9.56
CA ASN A 13 -2.29 -17.18 9.53
C ASN A 13 -3.30 -16.30 8.81
N TRP A 14 -3.29 -15.01 9.08
CA TRP A 14 -4.18 -14.06 8.42
C TRP A 14 -3.93 -14.00 6.91
N TYR A 15 -2.65 -13.96 6.49
CA TYR A 15 -2.28 -13.93 5.08
C TYR A 15 -2.81 -15.17 4.36
N ARG A 16 -2.59 -16.35 4.93
CA ARG A 16 -3.01 -17.61 4.30
C ARG A 16 -4.52 -17.81 4.30
N ARG A 17 -5.22 -17.39 5.35
CA ARG A 17 -6.66 -17.69 5.55
C ARG A 17 -7.60 -16.63 4.99
N HIS A 18 -7.14 -15.39 4.87
CA HIS A 18 -8.01 -14.28 4.46
C HIS A 18 -7.45 -13.56 3.24
N PHE A 19 -6.19 -13.14 3.27
CA PHE A 19 -5.63 -12.32 2.20
C PHE A 19 -5.45 -13.10 0.88
N LYS A 20 -4.77 -14.25 0.91
CA LYS A 20 -4.53 -15.06 -0.29
C LYS A 20 -5.83 -15.54 -0.96
N PRO A 21 -6.85 -16.04 -0.22
CA PRO A 21 -8.15 -16.35 -0.82
C PRO A 21 -8.83 -15.14 -1.46
N ALA A 22 -8.77 -13.96 -0.81
CA ALA A 22 -9.34 -12.75 -1.39
C ALA A 22 -8.64 -12.30 -2.68
N VAL A 23 -7.32 -12.47 -2.78
CA VAL A 23 -6.55 -12.19 -4.01
C VAL A 23 -6.97 -13.11 -5.15
N ILE A 24 -7.16 -14.41 -4.86
CA ILE A 24 -7.61 -15.40 -5.85
C ILE A 24 -9.03 -15.09 -6.32
N GLU A 25 -9.94 -14.79 -5.39
CA GLU A 25 -11.34 -14.46 -5.70
C GLU A 25 -11.45 -13.18 -6.55
N ALA A 26 -10.55 -12.22 -6.31
CA ALA A 26 -10.48 -10.97 -7.07
C ALA A 26 -9.77 -11.11 -8.44
N ASP A 27 -9.31 -12.32 -8.81
CA ASP A 27 -8.52 -12.60 -10.02
C ASP A 27 -7.27 -11.72 -10.16
N ILE A 28 -6.60 -11.48 -9.03
CA ILE A 28 -5.36 -10.69 -8.97
C ILE A 28 -4.15 -11.63 -8.96
N ASP A 29 -3.03 -11.18 -9.52
CA ASP A 29 -1.77 -11.93 -9.54
C ASP A 29 -1.43 -12.52 -8.14
N PRO A 30 -1.10 -13.82 -8.04
CA PRO A 30 -0.76 -14.46 -6.77
C PRO A 30 0.48 -13.89 -6.06
N GLY A 31 1.32 -13.14 -6.78
CA GLY A 31 2.46 -12.39 -6.24
C GLY A 31 2.07 -11.09 -5.53
N PHE A 32 0.81 -10.65 -5.65
CA PHE A 32 0.29 -9.44 -5.01
C PHE A 32 0.38 -9.52 -3.47
N ARG A 33 0.99 -8.50 -2.87
CA ARG A 33 1.28 -8.41 -1.45
C ARG A 33 0.38 -7.39 -0.78
N PHE A 34 0.23 -7.51 0.53
CA PHE A 34 -0.55 -6.54 1.30
C PHE A 34 -0.03 -5.09 1.20
N HIS A 35 1.28 -4.91 0.98
CA HIS A 35 1.86 -3.58 0.78
C HIS A 35 1.44 -2.94 -0.55
N ASP A 36 1.05 -3.74 -1.55
CA ASP A 36 0.66 -3.26 -2.87
C ASP A 36 -0.70 -2.55 -2.84
N LEU A 37 -1.55 -2.86 -1.85
CA LEU A 37 -2.77 -2.08 -1.58
C LEU A 37 -2.44 -0.62 -1.22
N ARG A 38 -1.39 -0.41 -0.41
CA ARG A 38 -0.94 0.93 -0.04
C ARG A 38 -0.33 1.66 -1.23
N HIS A 39 0.42 0.96 -2.07
CA HIS A 39 0.93 1.53 -3.33
C HIS A 39 -0.22 1.92 -4.27
N THR A 40 -1.21 1.04 -4.44
CA THR A 40 -2.39 1.31 -5.28
C THR A 40 -3.18 2.53 -4.80
N CYS A 41 -3.44 2.64 -3.49
CA CYS A 41 -4.10 3.81 -2.91
C CYS A 41 -3.32 5.11 -3.17
N THR A 42 -2.00 5.04 -3.09
CA THR A 42 -1.09 6.16 -3.36
C THR A 42 -1.13 6.56 -4.84
N ALA A 43 -1.04 5.59 -5.75
CA ALA A 43 -1.15 5.80 -7.19
C ALA A 43 -2.46 6.48 -7.56
N LEU A 44 -3.58 6.01 -7.02
CA LEU A 44 -4.91 6.56 -7.26
C LEU A 44 -5.05 7.99 -6.74
N ALA A 45 -4.51 8.27 -5.55
CA ALA A 45 -4.51 9.63 -5.00
C ALA A 45 -3.72 10.60 -5.91
N ILE A 46 -2.53 10.18 -6.37
CA ILE A 46 -1.70 10.99 -7.27
C ILE A 46 -2.37 11.19 -8.62
N ALA A 47 -2.98 10.14 -9.19
CA ALA A 47 -3.73 10.21 -10.45
C ALA A 47 -4.93 11.18 -10.35
N GLN A 48 -5.49 11.38 -9.16
CA GLN A 48 -6.54 12.36 -8.88
C GLN A 48 -6.00 13.78 -8.61
N GLY A 49 -4.70 14.02 -8.79
CA GLY A 49 -4.06 15.32 -8.58
C GLY A 49 -3.74 15.64 -7.11
N ALA A 50 -3.73 14.65 -6.22
CA ALA A 50 -3.35 14.89 -4.83
C ALA A 50 -1.87 15.29 -4.74
N HIS A 51 -1.60 16.39 -4.03
CA HIS A 51 -0.24 16.88 -3.85
C HIS A 51 0.63 15.84 -3.12
N PRO A 52 1.83 15.48 -3.63
CA PRO A 52 2.67 14.42 -3.08
C PRO A 52 2.95 14.54 -1.57
N LYS A 53 3.11 15.78 -1.09
CA LYS A 53 3.32 16.08 0.34
C LYS A 53 2.13 15.70 1.21
N ALA A 54 0.90 15.94 0.75
CA ALA A 54 -0.32 15.56 1.47
C ALA A 54 -0.51 14.03 1.50
N VAL A 55 -0.12 13.36 0.40
CA VAL A 55 -0.11 11.89 0.34
C VAL A 55 0.95 11.30 1.27
N GLN A 56 2.14 11.92 1.36
CA GLN A 56 3.20 11.52 2.29
C GLN A 56 2.75 11.61 3.76
N GLU A 57 2.10 12.71 4.14
CA GLU A 57 1.56 12.89 5.50
C GLU A 57 0.53 11.81 5.83
N ARG A 58 -0.36 11.48 4.90
CA ARG A 58 -1.34 10.38 5.05
C ARG A 58 -0.70 9.00 5.16
N LEU A 59 0.45 8.78 4.51
CA LEU A 59 1.13 7.50 4.52
C LEU A 59 2.04 7.30 5.73
N GLY A 60 2.42 8.36 6.44
CA GLY A 60 3.24 8.29 7.66
C GLY A 60 4.64 7.73 7.38
N HIS A 61 5.59 8.61 7.08
CA HIS A 61 7.02 8.31 6.83
C HIS A 61 7.34 7.26 5.76
N ALA A 62 6.36 6.77 5.00
CA ALA A 62 6.63 5.97 3.81
C ALA A 62 7.45 6.83 2.83
N SER A 63 8.60 6.31 2.42
CA SER A 63 9.59 7.03 1.62
C SER A 63 8.94 7.75 0.44
N ILE A 64 8.95 9.09 0.50
CA ILE A 64 8.54 9.94 -0.63
C ILE A 64 9.35 9.60 -1.87
N ARG A 65 10.58 9.10 -1.67
CA ARG A 65 11.52 8.72 -2.71
C ARG A 65 10.98 7.61 -3.60
N LEU A 66 10.37 6.57 -3.01
CA LEU A 66 9.72 5.52 -3.81
C LEU A 66 8.49 6.10 -4.55
N THR A 67 7.75 7.00 -3.90
CA THR A 67 6.53 7.58 -4.47
C THR A 67 6.85 8.52 -5.64
N LEU A 68 7.88 9.36 -5.53
CA LEU A 68 8.35 10.25 -6.60
C LEU A 68 9.13 9.49 -7.68
N ASP A 69 9.98 8.51 -7.34
CA ASP A 69 10.66 7.69 -8.36
C ASP A 69 9.65 6.85 -9.16
N THR A 70 8.61 6.32 -8.50
CA THR A 70 7.62 5.44 -9.15
C THR A 70 6.51 6.21 -9.85
N TYR A 71 6.05 7.35 -9.31
CA TYR A 71 4.91 8.11 -9.86
C TYR A 71 5.28 9.50 -10.38
N GLY A 72 6.55 9.91 -10.34
CA GLY A 72 6.99 11.20 -10.87
C GLY A 72 6.65 11.38 -12.34
N HIS A 73 6.64 10.30 -13.12
CA HIS A 73 6.22 10.31 -14.52
C HIS A 73 4.71 10.56 -14.73
N LEU A 74 3.88 10.40 -13.68
CA LEU A 74 2.44 10.69 -13.71
C LEU A 74 2.10 12.12 -13.30
N LEU A 75 3.11 12.93 -12.93
CA LEU A 75 2.95 14.34 -12.56
C LEU A 75 3.43 15.20 -13.73
N PRO A 76 2.59 15.50 -14.74
CA PRO A 76 2.91 16.52 -15.73
C PRO A 76 2.90 17.89 -15.02
N GLY A 77 4.07 18.50 -14.83
CA GLY A 77 4.17 19.88 -14.35
C GLY A 77 5.01 20.13 -13.08
N LEU A 78 6.01 19.31 -12.78
CA LEU A 78 7.03 19.66 -11.76
C LEU A 78 8.28 20.35 -12.36
N ASP A 79 8.24 20.68 -13.65
CA ASP A 79 9.30 21.40 -14.38
C ASP A 79 8.85 22.80 -14.86
N GLU A 80 7.93 23.47 -14.16
CA GLU A 80 7.67 24.92 -14.34
C GLU A 80 7.42 25.64 -13.01
#